data_AF-A0A221V2Q7-F1
#
_entry.id   AF-A0A221V2Q7-F1
#
_cell.length_a   1.000
_cell.length_b   1.000
_cell.length_c   1.000
_cell.angle_alpha   90.00
_cell.angle_beta   90.00
_cell.angle_gamma   90.00
#
_symmetry.space_group_name_H-M   'P 1'
#
loop_
_entity.id
_entity.type
_entity.pdbx_description
1 polymer ?
#
loop_
_entity_poly.entity_id
_entity_poly.type
_entity_poly.pdbx_seq_one_letter_code
_entity_poly.pdbx_strand_id
1 'polypeptide(L)'
;MNTSDFINRIGQILKFHDLSASVFADTIGVQRSSISHLLAGRNKPSLEFVLKVVASFPEVDLYWLLFGKGSFPKKAKASTDVQAESKVVVKSEVSCDTKPRNGDIDKIIIFYSDGSFKSYSEKGS
;
A
#
# COMPACT_ATOMS: atom_id res chain seq x y z
N MET A 1 -7.50 13.61 14.95
CA MET A 1 -7.85 13.17 13.59
C MET A 1 -8.72 14.24 12.98
N ASN A 2 -8.26 14.85 11.89
CA ASN A 2 -9.06 15.80 11.12
C ASN A 2 -10.02 15.03 10.20
N THR A 3 -11.31 15.32 10.29
CA THR A 3 -12.33 14.62 9.51
C THR A 3 -12.17 14.89 8.01
N SER A 4 -11.85 16.12 7.62
CA SER A 4 -11.65 16.50 6.21
C SER A 4 -10.49 15.74 5.56
N ASP A 5 -9.36 15.62 6.25
CA ASP A 5 -8.19 14.87 5.76
C ASP A 5 -8.50 13.39 5.61
N PHE A 6 -9.28 12.82 6.52
CA PHE A 6 -9.73 11.44 6.43
C PHE A 6 -10.64 11.20 5.21
N ILE A 7 -11.61 12.09 4.98
CA ILE A 7 -12.49 12.03 3.81
C ILE A 7 -11.66 12.12 2.52
N ASN A 8 -10.66 13.01 2.47
CA ASN A 8 -9.76 13.11 1.33
C ASN A 8 -9.01 11.80 1.06
N ARG A 9 -8.52 11.13 2.12
CA ARG A 9 -7.85 9.83 2.00
C ARG A 9 -8.79 8.71 1.56
N ILE A 10 -10.04 8.70 2.04
CA ILE A 10 -11.08 7.82 1.50
C ILE A 10 -11.25 8.08 0.00
N GLY A 11 -11.33 9.35 -0.43
CA GLY A 11 -11.38 9.71 -1.84
C GLY A 11 -10.17 9.21 -2.65
N GLN A 12 -8.98 9.17 -2.07
CA GLN A 12 -7.79 8.59 -2.71
C GLN A 12 -7.92 7.07 -2.88
N ILE A 13 -8.47 6.37 -1.89
CA ILE A 13 -8.75 4.94 -2.00
C ILE A 13 -9.77 4.68 -3.12
N LEU A 14 -10.88 5.41 -3.15
CA LEU A 14 -11.89 5.27 -4.22
C LEU A 14 -11.28 5.47 -5.60
N LYS A 15 -10.47 6.52 -5.79
CA LYS A 15 -9.79 6.79 -7.08
C LYS A 15 -8.77 5.72 -7.45
N PHE A 16 -8.02 5.21 -6.49
CA PHE A 16 -6.99 4.19 -6.72
C PHE A 16 -7.60 2.86 -7.18
N HIS A 17 -8.76 2.49 -6.66
CA HIS A 17 -9.48 1.27 -7.04
C HIS A 17 -10.56 1.47 -8.11
N ASP A 18 -10.72 2.69 -8.63
CA ASP A 18 -11.79 3.08 -9.56
C ASP A 18 -13.20 2.68 -9.06
N LEU A 19 -13.46 2.91 -7.76
CA LEU A 19 -14.71 2.55 -7.11
C LEU A 19 -15.64 3.76 -6.94
N SER A 20 -16.92 3.54 -7.19
CA SER A 20 -17.97 4.45 -6.76
C SER A 20 -18.20 4.34 -5.24
N ALA A 21 -18.77 5.39 -4.63
CA ALA A 21 -19.10 5.40 -3.20
C ALA A 21 -20.07 4.26 -2.80
N SER A 22 -20.98 3.89 -3.70
CA SER A 22 -21.92 2.79 -3.49
C SER A 22 -21.20 1.44 -3.44
N VAL A 23 -20.33 1.17 -4.42
CA VAL A 23 -19.56 -0.07 -4.48
C VAL A 23 -18.62 -0.16 -3.29
N PHE A 24 -17.95 0.95 -2.94
CA PHE A 24 -17.10 1.02 -1.74
C PHE A 24 -17.87 0.63 -0.47
N ALA A 25 -19.09 1.16 -0.27
CA ALA A 25 -19.93 0.82 0.87
C ALA A 25 -20.23 -0.69 0.93
N ASP A 26 -20.58 -1.27 -0.21
CA ASP A 26 -20.91 -2.67 -0.35
C ASP A 26 -19.66 -3.54 -0.09
N THR A 27 -18.48 -3.14 -0.59
CA THR A 27 -17.20 -3.83 -0.40
C THR A 27 -16.78 -3.91 1.07
N ILE A 28 -16.95 -2.83 1.83
CA ILE A 28 -16.59 -2.82 3.25
C ILE A 28 -17.76 -3.27 4.16
N GLY A 29 -18.91 -3.62 3.59
CA GLY A 29 -20.07 -4.09 4.35
C GLY A 29 -20.66 -3.04 5.29
N VAL A 30 -20.80 -1.80 4.82
CA VAL A 30 -21.48 -0.71 5.55
C VAL A 30 -22.63 -0.14 4.74
N GLN A 31 -23.54 0.55 5.41
CA GLN A 31 -24.69 1.14 4.75
C GLN A 31 -24.27 2.32 3.84
N ARG A 32 -24.79 2.39 2.61
CA ARG A 32 -24.49 3.47 1.64
C ARG A 32 -24.82 4.87 2.18
N SER A 33 -25.85 4.99 3.03
CA SER A 33 -26.19 6.23 3.73
C SER A 33 -25.06 6.67 4.66
N SER A 34 -24.39 5.75 5.37
CA SER A 34 -23.24 6.06 6.23
C SER A 34 -22.08 6.64 5.42
N ILE A 35 -21.82 6.14 4.20
CA ILE A 35 -20.82 6.73 3.30
C ILE A 35 -21.22 8.14 2.87
N SER A 36 -22.46 8.36 2.46
CA SER A 36 -22.93 9.70 2.06
C SER A 36 -22.77 10.72 3.19
N HIS A 37 -23.16 10.37 4.42
CA HIS A 37 -23.02 11.26 5.57
C HIS A 37 -21.57 11.53 5.96
N LEU A 38 -20.71 10.51 5.84
CA LEU A 38 -19.27 10.65 6.06
C LEU A 38 -18.66 11.61 5.04
N LEU A 39 -18.89 11.39 3.75
CA LEU A 39 -18.33 12.22 2.67
C LEU A 39 -18.83 13.67 2.72
N ALA A 40 -20.05 13.89 3.23
CA ALA A 40 -20.59 15.23 3.48
C ALA A 40 -19.94 15.96 4.68
N GLY A 41 -19.03 15.32 5.42
CA GLY A 41 -18.26 15.96 6.51
C GLY A 41 -19.04 16.18 7.80
N ARG A 42 -20.26 15.64 7.92
CA ARG A 42 -21.14 15.89 9.08
C ARG A 42 -20.90 14.90 10.23
N ASN A 43 -20.34 13.73 9.93
CA ASN A 43 -20.13 12.66 10.91
C ASN A 43 -18.65 12.25 11.04
N LYS A 44 -18.23 11.91 12.26
CA LYS A 44 -16.97 11.19 12.49
C LYS A 44 -17.16 9.71 12.13
N PRO A 45 -16.19 9.08 11.43
CA PRO A 45 -16.19 7.64 11.23
C PRO A 45 -16.16 6.92 12.57
N SER A 46 -16.88 5.81 12.68
CA SER A 46 -16.77 4.89 13.82
C SER A 46 -15.45 4.11 13.74
N LEU A 47 -15.00 3.57 14.88
CA LEU A 47 -13.86 2.66 14.89
C LEU A 47 -14.10 1.43 13.99
N GLU A 48 -15.30 0.87 14.07
CA GLU A 48 -15.71 -0.29 13.28
C GLU A 48 -15.63 -0.02 11.78
N PHE A 49 -16.02 1.19 11.33
CA PHE A 49 -15.83 1.63 9.96
C PHE A 49 -14.34 1.62 9.56
N VAL A 50 -13.48 2.24 10.37
CA VAL A 50 -12.04 2.32 10.07
C VAL A 50 -11.43 0.93 9.96
N LEU A 51 -11.78 0.02 10.87
CA LEU A 51 -11.30 -1.36 10.88
C LEU A 51 -11.74 -2.13 9.63
N LYS A 52 -13.00 -1.97 9.20
CA LYS A 52 -13.50 -2.55 7.95
C LYS A 52 -12.73 -2.05 6.72
N VAL A 53 -12.43 -0.75 6.66
CA VAL A 53 -11.64 -0.20 5.54
C VAL A 53 -10.26 -0.86 5.46
N VAL A 54 -9.50 -0.90 6.56
CA VAL A 54 -8.15 -1.49 6.53
C VAL A 54 -8.17 -3.01 6.36
N ALA A 55 -9.27 -3.68 6.71
CA ALA A 55 -9.45 -5.12 6.46
C ALA A 55 -9.78 -5.42 4.99
N SER A 56 -10.62 -4.59 4.35
CA SER A 56 -10.99 -4.75 2.93
C SER A 56 -9.89 -4.28 1.96
N PHE A 57 -9.05 -3.35 2.39
CA PHE A 57 -8.00 -2.72 1.57
C PHE A 57 -6.63 -2.92 2.25
N PRO A 58 -5.95 -4.06 2.06
CA PRO A 58 -4.70 -4.38 2.76
C PRO A 58 -3.54 -3.45 2.40
N GLU A 59 -3.61 -2.77 1.26
CA GLU A 59 -2.69 -1.69 0.87
C GLU A 59 -2.91 -0.38 1.65
N VAL A 60 -4.00 -0.24 2.42
CA VAL A 60 -4.28 0.91 3.27
C VAL A 60 -3.64 0.71 4.65
N ASP A 61 -2.64 1.53 4.97
CA ASP A 61 -2.09 1.58 6.31
C ASP A 61 -3.02 2.35 7.28
N LEU A 62 -3.31 1.77 8.44
CA LEU A 62 -4.19 2.39 9.45
C LEU A 62 -3.65 3.75 9.93
N TYR A 63 -2.34 3.88 10.12
CA TYR A 63 -1.73 5.10 10.61
C TYR A 63 -1.77 6.19 9.53
N TRP A 64 -1.60 5.79 8.26
CA TRP A 64 -1.79 6.68 7.12
C TRP A 64 -3.25 7.14 7.02
N LEU A 65 -4.22 6.22 7.13
CA LEU A 65 -5.64 6.53 7.02
C LEU A 65 -6.11 7.49 8.13
N LEU A 66 -5.59 7.35 9.36
CA LEU A 66 -6.01 8.17 10.50
C LEU A 66 -5.25 9.49 10.63
N PHE A 67 -3.93 9.47 10.41
CA PHE A 67 -3.04 10.60 10.72
C PHE A 67 -2.29 11.13 9.51
N GLY A 68 -2.39 10.48 8.34
CA GLY A 68 -1.68 10.88 7.12
C GLY A 68 -0.20 10.57 7.15
N LYS A 69 0.25 9.76 8.11
CA LYS A 69 1.64 9.39 8.29
C LYS A 69 1.89 7.99 7.75
N GLY A 70 2.89 7.84 6.89
CA GLY A 70 3.16 6.61 6.15
C GLY A 70 2.90 6.80 4.67
N SER A 71 2.62 5.72 3.96
CA SER A 71 2.39 5.74 2.51
C SER A 71 1.19 4.90 2.14
N PHE A 72 0.39 5.41 1.22
CA PHE A 72 -0.62 4.65 0.50
C PHE A 72 -0.34 4.74 -1.00
N PRO A 73 -0.37 3.62 -1.73
CA PRO A 73 -0.50 2.25 -1.22
C PRO A 73 0.74 1.81 -0.41
N LYS A 74 0.53 0.97 0.61
CA LYS A 74 1.61 0.38 1.41
C LYS A 74 2.40 -0.57 0.51
N LYS A 75 3.64 -0.24 0.20
CA LYS A 75 4.56 -1.21 -0.41
C LYS A 75 4.69 -2.38 0.55
N ALA A 76 4.37 -3.58 0.08
CA ALA A 76 4.38 -4.79 0.90
C ALA A 76 5.69 -4.88 1.68
N LYS A 77 5.63 -4.65 2.99
CA LYS A 77 6.54 -5.36 3.89
C LYS A 77 5.99 -6.76 3.91
N ALA A 78 6.75 -7.70 3.37
CA ALA A 78 6.47 -9.12 3.41
C ALA A 78 6.28 -9.53 4.87
N SER A 79 5.04 -9.43 5.37
CA SER A 79 4.59 -10.19 6.51
C SER A 79 4.20 -11.54 5.93
N THR A 80 5.18 -12.44 5.96
CA THR A 80 5.01 -13.87 5.71
C THR A 80 3.95 -14.39 6.68
N ASP A 81 2.73 -14.58 6.21
CA ASP A 81 1.92 -15.70 6.65
C ASP A 81 1.52 -16.46 5.39
N VAL A 82 1.90 -17.73 5.39
CA VAL A 82 1.86 -18.63 4.26
C VAL A 82 0.44 -19.12 4.09
N GLN A 83 -0.17 -18.83 2.94
CA GLN A 83 -0.89 -19.86 2.19
C GLN A 83 -0.98 -19.48 0.72
N ALA A 84 -0.59 -20.46 -0.08
CA ALA A 84 -0.20 -20.36 -1.46
C ALA A 84 -1.38 -20.59 -2.42
N GLU A 85 -1.05 -20.47 -3.71
CA GLU A 85 -1.81 -20.75 -4.93
C GLU A 85 -2.64 -19.60 -5.49
N SER A 86 -2.59 -19.25 -6.77
CA SER A 86 -1.69 -19.59 -7.88
C SER A 86 -2.06 -18.65 -9.04
N LYS A 87 -1.05 -18.26 -9.84
CA LYS A 87 -1.15 -17.74 -11.23
C LYS A 87 -2.12 -16.57 -11.52
N VAL A 88 -1.57 -15.42 -11.94
CA VAL A 88 -1.55 -15.04 -13.37
C VAL A 88 -0.27 -14.25 -13.68
N VAL A 89 0.41 -14.74 -14.71
CA VAL A 89 1.60 -14.21 -15.39
C VAL A 89 1.17 -13.18 -16.44
N VAL A 90 1.99 -12.15 -16.68
CA VAL A 90 2.40 -11.53 -17.98
C VAL A 90 3.04 -10.16 -17.61
N LYS A 91 4.38 -9.98 -17.57
CA LYS A 91 5.40 -9.89 -18.65
C LYS A 91 5.07 -8.74 -19.62
N SER A 92 5.66 -7.55 -19.54
CA SER A 92 7.02 -7.12 -19.93
C SER A 92 7.05 -5.60 -19.63
N GLU A 93 8.16 -4.90 -19.37
CA GLU A 93 9.37 -4.84 -20.19
C GLU A 93 10.56 -4.32 -19.37
N VAL A 94 11.66 -5.06 -19.51
CA VAL A 94 13.01 -4.71 -19.06
C VAL A 94 13.67 -3.88 -20.16
N SER A 95 14.22 -2.74 -19.78
CA SER A 95 15.42 -2.18 -20.39
C SER A 95 16.19 -1.54 -19.23
N CYS A 96 17.45 -1.87 -18.97
CA CYS A 96 18.53 -1.79 -19.93
C CYS A 96 19.66 -2.79 -19.64
N ASP A 97 20.13 -3.43 -20.70
CA ASP A 97 21.54 -3.78 -20.85
C ASP A 97 22.35 -2.47 -20.80
N THR A 98 23.15 -2.29 -19.77
CA THR A 98 24.37 -1.48 -19.88
C THR A 98 25.38 -2.01 -18.88
N LYS A 99 26.45 -2.60 -19.43
CA LYS A 99 27.80 -2.67 -18.85
C LYS A 99 28.00 -1.55 -17.80
N PRO A 100 28.58 -1.82 -16.62
CA PRO A 100 28.91 -0.75 -15.68
C PRO A 100 29.81 0.26 -16.40
N ARG A 101 29.28 1.45 -16.64
CA ARG A 101 30.08 2.63 -16.99
C ARG A 101 31.04 2.85 -15.85
N ASN A 102 32.31 3.09 -16.19
CA ASN A 102 33.41 3.39 -15.28
C ASN A 102 33.00 4.45 -14.24
N GLY A 103 32.50 3.99 -13.11
CA GLY A 103 31.91 4.79 -12.05
C GLY A 103 31.87 3.94 -10.79
N ASP A 104 32.43 4.50 -9.73
CA ASP A 104 32.67 3.84 -8.46
C ASP A 104 31.43 3.08 -7.96
N ILE A 105 31.62 1.80 -7.66
CA ILE A 105 30.55 0.94 -7.13
C ILE A 105 30.47 1.18 -5.62
N ASP A 106 29.43 1.91 -5.17
CA ASP A 106 29.25 2.18 -3.74
C ASP A 106 28.91 0.92 -2.93
N LYS A 107 28.08 0.02 -3.47
CA LYS A 107 27.56 -1.13 -2.74
C LYS A 107 27.02 -2.25 -3.61
N ILE A 108 27.31 -3.49 -3.24
CA ILE A 108 26.75 -4.72 -3.81
C ILE A 108 26.00 -5.49 -2.71
N ILE A 109 24.80 -5.98 -3.00
CA ILE A 109 24.04 -6.86 -2.11
C ILE A 109 23.76 -8.17 -2.85
N ILE A 110 24.19 -9.29 -2.27
CA ILE A 110 23.99 -10.64 -2.79
C ILE A 110 22.98 -11.36 -1.90
N PHE A 111 21.92 -11.90 -2.51
CA PHE A 111 20.93 -12.75 -1.83
C PHE A 111 21.23 -14.22 -2.12
N TYR A 112 21.32 -15.02 -1.07
CA TYR A 112 21.48 -16.46 -1.16
C TYR A 112 20.11 -17.16 -1.10
N SER A 113 20.02 -18.36 -1.66
CA SER A 113 18.79 -19.17 -1.66
C SER A 113 18.37 -19.64 -0.26
N ASP A 114 19.28 -19.61 0.72
CA ASP A 114 19.01 -19.88 2.13
C ASP A 114 18.39 -18.67 2.86
N GLY A 115 18.13 -17.57 2.15
CA GLY A 115 17.57 -16.34 2.70
C GLY A 115 18.61 -15.43 3.37
N SER A 116 19.87 -15.85 3.44
CA SER A 116 20.97 -15.00 3.90
C SER A 116 21.29 -13.94 2.84
N PHE A 117 21.86 -12.81 3.27
CA PHE A 117 22.42 -11.83 2.36
C PHE A 117 23.82 -11.41 2.79
N LYS A 118 24.66 -11.08 1.80
CA LYS A 118 25.95 -10.43 2.03
C LYS A 118 25.96 -9.07 1.34
N SER A 119 26.38 -8.04 2.08
CA SER A 119 26.62 -6.72 1.53
C SER A 119 28.11 -6.43 1.47
N TYR A 120 28.57 -5.94 0.31
CA TYR A 120 29.93 -5.47 0.08
C TYR A 120 29.86 -3.98 -0.24
N SER A 121 30.77 -3.21 0.34
CA SER A 121 30.96 -1.80 0.02
C SER A 121 32.45 -1.56 -0.12
N GLU A 122 32.86 -0.73 -1.08
CA GLU A 122 34.24 -0.24 -1.14
C GLU A 122 34.55 0.48 0.17
N LYS A 123 35.51 -0.05 0.93
CA LYS A 123 36.11 0.71 2.05
C LYS A 123 37.16 1.61 1.42
N GLY A 124 36.87 2.91 1.37
CA GLY A 124 37.90 3.90 1.05
C GLY A 124 39.12 3.67 1.93
N SER A 125 40.28 3.44 1.30
CA SER A 125 41.58 3.50 1.97
C SER A 125 42.00 4.93 2.24
#